data_AF-A0AAV6XBN6-F1
#
_entry.id   AF-A0AAV6XBN6-F1
#
_cell.length_a   1.000
_cell.length_b   1.000
_cell.length_c   1.000
_cell.angle_alpha   90.00
_cell.angle_beta   90.00
_cell.angle_gamma   90.00
#
_symmetry.space_group_name_H-M   'P 1'
#
loop_
_entity.id
_entity.type
_entity.pdbx_description
1 polymer ?
#
loop_
_entity_poly.entity_id
_entity_poly.type
_entity_poly.pdbx_seq_one_letter_code
_entity_poly.pdbx_strand_id
1 'polypeptide(L)'
;MENYVVNVIVFGVISWTTLFLATRKLLPKRSFDFCNRIVSTVHACLAVTLASLSVQDWKCPVCPLASKSSPKQVGFAVIFTFARMGGGPYLTYVTLSADNPLLIKAMALGLQLVSAFWFYKIARMMIYKLAKRTSPIKTTKTQ
;
A
#
# COMPACT_ATOMS: atom_id res chain seq x y z
N MET A 1 17.74 12.21 -8.46
CA MET A 1 16.57 11.52 -7.87
C MET A 1 15.85 12.41 -6.87
N GLU A 2 16.56 13.06 -5.95
CA GLU A 2 15.98 13.92 -4.91
C GLU A 2 15.14 15.08 -5.46
N ASN A 3 15.64 15.88 -6.41
CA ASN A 3 14.86 16.97 -7.01
C ASN A 3 13.56 16.51 -7.68
N TYR A 4 13.58 15.32 -8.29
CA TYR A 4 12.37 14.72 -8.86
C TYR A 4 11.37 14.33 -7.77
N VAL A 5 11.84 13.70 -6.69
CA VAL A 5 11.00 13.33 -5.54
C VAL A 5 10.40 14.58 -4.88
N VAL A 6 11.21 15.62 -4.67
CA VAL A 6 10.76 16.91 -4.13
C VAL A 6 9.69 17.53 -5.04
N ASN A 7 9.92 17.58 -6.36
CA ASN A 7 8.94 18.10 -7.30
C ASN A 7 7.63 17.31 -7.26
N VAL A 8 7.68 15.98 -7.21
CA VAL A 8 6.48 15.13 -7.09
C VAL A 8 5.72 15.41 -5.80
N ILE A 9 6.41 15.59 -4.68
CA ILE A 9 5.79 15.95 -3.40
C ILE A 9 5.11 17.31 -3.51
N VAL A 10 5.81 18.33 -4.03
CA VAL A 10 5.29 19.69 -4.16
C VAL A 10 4.06 19.73 -5.06
N PHE A 11 4.13 19.17 -6.28
CA PHE A 11 2.99 19.11 -7.18
C PHE A 11 1.85 18.27 -6.61
N GLY A 12 2.17 17.18 -5.90
CA GLY A 12 1.21 16.37 -5.16
C GLY A 12 0.42 17.22 -4.17
N VAL A 13 1.10 17.92 -3.25
CA VAL A 13 0.46 18.77 -2.24
C VAL A 13 -0.44 19.83 -2.89
N ILE A 14 0.08 20.57 -3.87
CA ILE A 14 -0.68 21.61 -4.57
C ILE A 14 -1.93 21.02 -5.24
N SER A 15 -1.80 19.86 -5.90
CA SER A 15 -2.92 19.20 -6.59
C SER A 15 -4.03 18.78 -5.62
N TRP A 16 -3.69 18.17 -4.48
CA TRP A 16 -4.67 17.73 -3.49
C TRP A 16 -5.35 18.90 -2.78
N THR A 17 -4.61 19.96 -2.47
CA THR A 17 -5.19 21.20 -1.93
C THR A 17 -6.17 21.82 -2.92
N THR A 18 -5.81 21.89 -4.21
CA THR A 18 -6.67 22.43 -5.25
C THR A 18 -7.94 21.58 -5.42
N LEU A 19 -7.82 20.26 -5.42
CA LEU A 19 -8.96 19.34 -5.48
C LEU A 19 -9.91 19.51 -4.28
N PHE A 20 -9.36 19.71 -3.09
CA PHE A 20 -10.16 20.00 -1.89
C PHE A 20 -10.94 21.31 -2.02
N LEU A 21 -10.28 22.39 -2.44
CA LEU A 21 -10.93 23.68 -2.65
C LEU A 21 -11.99 23.63 -3.75
N ALA A 22 -11.72 22.91 -4.85
CA ALA A 22 -12.69 22.69 -5.92
C ALA A 22 -13.92 21.91 -5.41
N THR A 23 -13.71 20.84 -4.64
CA THR A 23 -14.80 20.05 -4.03
C THR A 23 -15.67 20.93 -3.12
N ARG A 24 -15.05 21.79 -2.31
CA ARG A 24 -15.75 22.76 -1.45
C ARG A 24 -16.56 23.78 -2.26
N LYS A 25 -16.03 24.24 -3.38
CA LYS A 25 -16.72 25.19 -4.28
C LYS A 25 -17.89 24.54 -5.01
N LEU A 26 -17.77 23.27 -5.41
CA LEU A 26 -18.83 22.51 -6.08
C LEU A 26 -19.92 22.02 -5.12
N LEU A 27 -19.59 21.80 -3.85
CA LEU A 27 -20.50 21.31 -2.81
C LEU A 27 -20.57 22.27 -1.60
N PRO A 28 -20.94 23.56 -1.78
CA PRO A 28 -20.84 24.57 -0.74
C PRO A 28 -21.78 24.28 0.46
N LYS A 29 -22.88 23.55 0.22
CA LYS A 29 -23.86 23.15 1.24
C LYS A 29 -23.44 21.90 2.04
N ARG A 30 -22.35 21.23 1.67
CA ARG A 30 -21.87 20.02 2.37
C ARG A 30 -20.83 20.39 3.43
N SER A 31 -20.75 19.59 4.48
CA SER A 31 -19.81 19.82 5.60
C SER A 31 -18.34 19.65 5.15
N PHE A 32 -17.43 20.24 5.93
CA PHE A 32 -15.99 20.09 5.74
C PHE A 32 -15.58 18.61 5.75
N ASP A 33 -16.06 17.83 6.72
CA ASP A 33 -15.79 16.40 6.85
C ASP A 33 -16.26 15.61 5.62
N PHE A 34 -17.45 15.92 5.10
CA PHE A 34 -17.96 15.28 3.89
C PHE A 34 -17.07 15.55 2.67
N CYS A 35 -16.64 16.80 2.48
CA CYS A 35 -15.73 17.16 1.38
C CYS A 35 -14.37 16.47 1.54
N ASN A 36 -13.86 16.38 2.77
CA ASN A 36 -12.62 15.68 3.08
C ASN A 36 -12.71 14.17 2.79
N ARG A 37 -13.84 13.53 3.09
CA ARG A 37 -14.11 12.14 2.73
C ARG A 37 -14.09 11.92 1.22
N ILE A 38 -14.71 12.82 0.44
CA ILE A 38 -14.68 12.74 -1.03
C ILE A 38 -13.24 12.76 -1.56
N VAL A 39 -12.44 13.76 -1.15
CA VAL A 39 -11.04 13.89 -1.58
C VAL A 39 -10.22 12.67 -1.16
N SER A 40 -10.45 12.16 0.06
CA SER A 40 -9.79 10.96 0.57
C SER A 40 -10.16 9.71 -0.22
N THR A 41 -11.42 9.54 -0.62
CA THR A 41 -11.86 8.46 -1.50
C THR A 41 -11.19 8.56 -2.87
N VAL A 42 -11.12 9.76 -3.45
CA VAL A 42 -10.42 9.99 -4.73
C VAL A 42 -8.94 9.64 -4.62
N HIS A 43 -8.27 10.05 -3.54
CA HIS A 43 -6.88 9.69 -3.27
C HIS A 43 -6.68 8.17 -3.17
N ALA A 44 -7.55 7.48 -2.44
CA ALA A 44 -7.50 6.03 -2.30
C ALA A 44 -7.69 5.32 -3.65
N CYS A 45 -8.66 5.74 -4.45
CA CYS A 45 -8.90 5.18 -5.79
C CYS A 45 -7.71 5.41 -6.72
N LEU A 46 -7.15 6.63 -6.75
CA LEU A 46 -5.98 6.94 -7.57
C LEU A 46 -4.76 6.13 -7.13
N ALA A 47 -4.51 6.01 -5.82
CA ALA A 47 -3.41 5.20 -5.31
C ALA A 47 -3.56 3.72 -5.70
N VAL A 48 -4.76 3.14 -5.57
CA VAL A 48 -5.02 1.74 -5.95
C VAL A 48 -4.88 1.54 -7.46
N THR A 49 -5.42 2.44 -8.28
CA THR A 49 -5.31 2.36 -9.74
C THR A 49 -3.87 2.49 -10.19
N LEU A 50 -3.13 3.50 -9.70
CA LEU A 50 -1.74 3.70 -10.08
C LEU A 50 -0.85 2.55 -9.61
N ALA A 51 -1.07 2.03 -8.39
CA ALA A 51 -0.39 0.83 -7.93
C ALA A 51 -0.69 -0.38 -8.83
N SER A 52 -1.95 -0.53 -9.24
CA SER A 52 -2.39 -1.61 -10.13
C SER A 52 -1.79 -1.51 -11.53
N LEU A 53 -1.68 -0.29 -12.07
CA LEU A 53 -1.07 -0.03 -13.37
C LEU A 53 0.46 -0.13 -13.33
N SER A 54 1.09 0.10 -12.18
CA SER A 54 2.55 -0.05 -12.03
C SER A 54 3.02 -1.51 -12.11
N VAL A 55 2.09 -2.45 -11.93
CA VAL A 55 2.34 -3.89 -12.03
C VAL A 55 2.36 -4.30 -13.50
N GLN A 56 3.55 -4.59 -14.02
CA GLN A 56 3.75 -4.97 -15.43
C GLN A 56 3.19 -6.35 -15.79
N ASP A 57 3.19 -7.31 -14.85
CA ASP A 57 2.66 -8.66 -15.07
C ASP A 57 1.80 -9.10 -13.88
N TRP A 58 0.49 -9.25 -14.07
CA TRP A 58 -0.42 -9.69 -13.01
C TRP A 58 -0.37 -11.19 -12.70
N LYS A 59 0.17 -12.02 -13.61
CA LYS A 59 0.51 -13.42 -13.32
C LYS A 59 1.68 -13.50 -12.35
N CYS A 60 2.56 -12.49 -12.40
CA CYS A 60 3.75 -12.42 -11.59
C CYS A 60 4.06 -10.97 -11.13
N PRO A 61 3.21 -10.36 -10.29
CA PRO A 61 3.24 -8.93 -9.99
C PRO A 61 4.45 -8.50 -9.16
N VAL A 62 5.20 -9.49 -8.72
CA VAL A 62 6.45 -9.35 -8.01
C VAL A 62 7.48 -10.36 -8.51
N CYS A 63 7.44 -10.64 -9.81
CA CYS A 63 8.38 -11.52 -10.48
C CYS A 63 9.82 -11.19 -10.08
N PRO A 64 10.64 -12.24 -9.88
CA PRO A 64 11.83 -12.12 -9.08
C PRO A 64 12.81 -11.26 -9.86
N LEU A 65 12.95 -9.99 -9.45
CA LEU A 65 14.24 -9.34 -9.56
C LEU A 65 15.21 -10.31 -8.91
N ALA A 66 16.05 -10.94 -9.73
CA ALA A 66 17.09 -11.89 -9.35
C ALA A 66 18.18 -11.22 -8.48
N SER A 67 17.81 -10.23 -7.68
CA SER A 67 18.65 -9.55 -6.71
C SER A 67 18.34 -10.02 -5.31
N LYS A 68 19.38 -9.98 -4.47
CA LYS A 68 19.27 -10.18 -3.03
C LYS A 68 18.26 -9.17 -2.45
N SER A 69 17.43 -9.60 -1.50
CA SER A 69 16.59 -8.65 -0.75
C SER A 69 17.47 -7.59 -0.10
N SER A 70 17.23 -6.32 -0.45
CA SER A 70 17.94 -5.18 0.14
C SER A 70 17.54 -5.03 1.62
N PRO A 71 18.42 -4.55 2.51
CA PRO A 71 18.06 -4.25 3.90
C PRO A 71 16.80 -3.38 4.02
N LYS A 72 16.61 -2.43 3.10
CA LYS A 72 15.41 -1.58 3.05
C LYS A 72 14.12 -2.35 2.75
N GLN A 73 14.19 -3.38 1.91
CA GLN A 73 13.03 -4.24 1.59
C GLN A 73 12.66 -5.13 2.78
N VAL A 74 13.67 -5.66 3.48
CA VAL A 74 13.45 -6.45 4.71
C VAL A 74 12.86 -5.57 5.80
N GLY A 75 13.42 -4.38 6.02
CA GLY A 75 12.88 -3.40 6.98
C GLY A 75 11.43 -3.01 6.66
N PHE A 76 11.13 -2.70 5.40
CA PHE A 76 9.77 -2.45 4.96
C PHE A 76 8.83 -3.63 5.24
N ALA A 77 9.23 -4.86 4.89
CA ALA A 77 8.40 -6.04 5.11
C ALA A 77 8.13 -6.28 6.61
N VAL A 78 9.13 -6.09 7.46
CA VAL A 78 9.00 -6.22 8.92
C VAL A 78 8.04 -5.16 9.48
N ILE A 79 8.27 -3.89 9.17
CA ILE A 79 7.42 -2.77 9.63
C ILE A 79 5.98 -2.95 9.14
N PHE A 80 5.81 -3.27 7.85
CA PHE A 80 4.49 -3.51 7.27
C PHE A 80 3.76 -4.64 8.00
N THR A 81 4.45 -5.73 8.31
CA THR A 81 3.87 -6.88 9.03
C THR A 81 3.40 -6.47 10.43
N PHE A 82 4.28 -5.89 11.26
CA PHE A 82 3.88 -5.53 12.63
C PHE A 82 2.78 -4.46 12.65
N ALA A 83 2.94 -3.39 11.84
CA ALA A 83 1.98 -2.30 11.83
C ALA A 83 0.63 -2.70 11.23
N ARG A 84 0.61 -3.40 10.09
CA ARG A 84 -0.63 -3.68 9.34
C ARG A 84 -1.23 -5.04 9.64
N MET A 85 -0.44 -6.05 10.01
CA MET A 85 -0.95 -7.39 10.36
C MET A 85 -1.03 -7.60 11.87
N GLY A 86 -0.32 -6.81 12.69
CA GLY A 86 -0.53 -6.76 14.14
C GLY A 86 -1.52 -5.65 14.53
N GLY A 87 -1.12 -4.38 14.36
CA GLY A 87 -1.96 -3.24 14.75
C GLY A 87 -3.23 -3.06 13.90
N GLY A 88 -3.15 -3.37 12.61
CA GLY A 88 -4.26 -3.23 11.66
C GLY A 88 -5.52 -4.03 12.03
N PRO A 89 -5.46 -5.35 12.27
CA PRO A 89 -6.61 -6.14 12.73
C PRO A 89 -7.20 -5.63 14.04
N TYR A 90 -6.36 -5.24 15.00
CA TYR A 90 -6.83 -4.70 16.28
C TYR A 90 -7.64 -3.41 16.08
N LEU A 91 -7.12 -2.45 15.31
CA LEU A 91 -7.84 -1.22 15.01
C LEU A 91 -9.13 -1.49 14.23
N THR A 92 -9.09 -2.44 13.29
CA THR A 92 -10.27 -2.85 12.50
C THR A 92 -11.32 -3.45 13.41
N TYR A 93 -10.93 -4.34 14.35
CA TYR A 93 -11.80 -4.92 15.35
C TYR A 93 -12.47 -3.83 16.21
N VAL A 94 -11.69 -2.92 16.80
CA VAL A 94 -12.24 -1.82 17.61
C VAL A 94 -13.20 -0.94 16.79
N THR A 95 -12.87 -0.67 15.52
CA THR A 95 -13.71 0.12 14.61
C THR A 95 -15.03 -0.58 14.29
N LEU A 96 -15.02 -1.90 14.12
CA LEU A 96 -16.21 -2.71 13.84
C LEU A 96 -17.09 -2.88 15.08
N SER A 97 -16.49 -3.00 16.26
CA SER A 97 -17.17 -3.17 17.53
C SER A 97 -17.79 -1.89 18.08
N ALA A 98 -17.28 -0.73 17.69
CA ALA A 98 -17.88 0.55 18.05
C ALA A 98 -19.12 0.89 17.19
N ASP A 99 -19.99 1.77 17.70
CA ASP A 99 -21.16 2.30 16.99
C ASP A 99 -20.77 3.36 15.95
N ASN A 100 -19.99 2.91 14.96
CA ASN A 100 -19.59 3.71 13.80
C ASN A 100 -20.59 3.54 12.65
N PRO A 101 -20.78 4.58 11.81
CA PRO A 101 -21.56 4.45 10.59
C PRO A 101 -20.99 3.36 9.66
N LEU A 102 -21.87 2.65 8.95
CA LEU A 102 -21.52 1.51 8.09
C LEU A 102 -20.38 1.79 7.10
N LEU A 103 -20.30 3.02 6.57
CA LEU A 103 -19.23 3.43 5.66
C LEU A 103 -17.83 3.29 6.30
N ILE A 104 -17.67 3.69 7.57
CA ILE A 104 -16.37 3.62 8.25
C ILE A 104 -15.99 2.15 8.50
N LYS A 105 -16.97 1.31 8.86
CA LYS A 105 -16.78 -0.14 9.02
C LYS A 105 -16.35 -0.81 7.72
N ALA A 106 -17.01 -0.48 6.60
CA ALA A 106 -16.66 -0.98 5.28
C ALA A 106 -15.25 -0.54 4.85
N MET A 107 -14.87 0.72 5.11
CA MET A 107 -13.53 1.23 4.83
C MET A 107 -12.45 0.52 5.66
N ALA A 108 -12.69 0.32 6.95
CA ALA A 108 -11.76 -0.40 7.84
C ALA A 108 -11.55 -1.84 7.36
N LEU A 109 -12.62 -2.56 7.02
CA LEU A 109 -12.56 -3.89 6.43
C LEU A 109 -11.81 -3.91 5.09
N GLY A 110 -12.14 -2.99 4.19
CA GLY A 110 -11.48 -2.89 2.88
C GLY A 110 -9.97 -2.64 3.01
N LEU A 111 -9.57 -1.72 3.89
CA LEU A 111 -8.16 -1.45 4.19
C LEU A 111 -7.43 -2.69 4.75
N GLN A 112 -8.09 -3.47 5.60
CA GLN A 112 -7.51 -4.69 6.16
C GLN A 112 -7.37 -5.78 5.10
N LEU A 113 -8.37 -5.96 4.23
CA LEU A 113 -8.34 -6.92 3.11
C LEU A 113 -7.23 -6.62 2.11
N VAL A 114 -7.11 -5.36 1.68
CA VAL A 114 -6.02 -4.93 0.79
C VAL A 114 -4.66 -5.19 1.45
N SER A 115 -4.54 -4.93 2.74
CA SER A 115 -3.28 -5.16 3.47
C SER A 115 -2.95 -6.65 3.57
N ALA A 116 -3.93 -7.50 3.83
CA ALA A 116 -3.74 -8.95 3.85
C ALA A 116 -3.32 -9.50 2.48
N PHE A 117 -3.94 -9.01 1.40
CA PHE A 117 -3.55 -9.35 0.03
C PHE A 117 -2.09 -8.98 -0.26
N TRP A 118 -1.66 -7.76 0.09
CA TRP A 118 -0.27 -7.34 -0.11
C TRP A 118 0.70 -8.08 0.81
N PHE A 119 0.32 -8.36 2.06
CA PHE A 119 1.12 -9.16 2.99
C PHE A 119 1.43 -10.53 2.40
N TYR A 120 0.41 -11.23 1.90
CA TYR A 120 0.59 -12.53 1.24
C TYR A 120 1.64 -12.48 0.12
N LYS A 121 1.59 -11.44 -0.73
CA LYS A 121 2.55 -11.28 -1.83
C LYS A 121 3.96 -10.97 -1.33
N ILE A 122 4.10 -10.12 -0.31
CA ILE A 122 5.39 -9.80 0.31
C ILE A 122 6.00 -11.03 0.96
N ALA A 123 5.22 -11.79 1.73
CA ALA A 123 5.67 -13.02 2.37
C ALA A 123 6.13 -14.05 1.34
N ARG A 124 5.34 -14.29 0.29
CA ARG A 124 5.71 -15.21 -0.81
C ARG A 124 7.03 -14.81 -1.47
N MET A 125 7.24 -13.52 -1.75
CA MET A 125 8.52 -13.03 -2.28
C MET A 125 9.70 -13.29 -1.34
N MET A 126 9.54 -12.99 -0.05
CA MET A 126 10.60 -13.15 0.94
C MET A 126 10.97 -14.62 1.10
N ILE A 127 9.98 -15.52 1.22
CA ILE A 127 10.20 -16.96 1.28
C ILE A 127 10.95 -17.45 0.03
N TYR A 128 10.54 -17.04 -1.17
CA TYR A 128 11.24 -17.41 -2.40
C TYR A 128 12.69 -16.92 -2.44
N LYS A 129 12.94 -15.65 -2.08
CA LYS A 129 14.30 -15.09 -2.04
C LYS A 129 15.18 -15.76 -0.98
N LEU A 130 14.62 -16.15 0.16
CA LEU A 130 15.33 -16.87 1.22
C LEU A 130 15.63 -18.33 0.80
N ALA A 131 14.65 -19.05 0.25
CA ALA A 131 14.84 -20.42 -0.23
C ALA A 131 15.92 -20.52 -1.32
N LYS A 132 15.97 -19.54 -2.24
CA LYS A 132 17.01 -19.47 -3.28
C LYS A 132 18.40 -19.13 -2.71
N ARG A 133 18.50 -18.41 -1.58
CA ARG A 133 19.78 -18.17 -0.89
C ARG A 133 20.36 -19.45 -0.29
N THR A 134 19.50 -20.35 0.18
CA THR A 134 19.90 -21.59 0.85
C THR A 134 20.16 -22.73 -0.14
N SER A 135 19.85 -22.56 -1.43
CA SER A 135 20.17 -23.57 -2.46
C SER A 135 21.71 -23.65 -2.62
N PRO A 136 22.35 -24.78 -2.27
CA PRO A 136 23.79 -24.92 -2.43
C PRO A 136 24.13 -24.84 -3.92
N ILE A 137 25.20 -24.11 -4.25
CA ILE A 137 25.84 -24.20 -5.56
C ILE A 137 26.15 -25.69 -5.76
N LYS A 138 25.49 -26.35 -6.73
CA LYS A 138 25.99 -27.62 -7.25
C LYS A 138 27.34 -27.30 -7.86
N THR A 139 28.41 -27.52 -7.09
CA THR A 139 29.77 -27.54 -7.63
C THR A 139 29.78 -28.72 -8.59
N THR A 140 29.57 -28.45 -9.88
CA THR A 140 29.88 -29.40 -10.94
C THR A 140 31.38 -29.66 -10.81
N LYS A 141 31.73 -30.76 -10.15
CA LYS A 141 33.10 -31.28 -10.18
C LYS A 141 33.29 -31.81 -11.60
N THR A 142 33.90 -30.98 -12.42
CA THR A 142 34.55 -31.46 -13.64
C THR A 142 35.89 -32.03 -13.22
N GLN A 143 36.17 -33.24 -13.74
CA GLN A 143 37.40 -34.02 -13.69
C GLN A 143 37.46 -35.12 -12.62
#